data_AF-A0A816GKK8-F1
#
_entry.id   AF-A0A816GKK8-F1
#
_cell.length_a   1.000
_cell.length_b   1.000
_cell.length_c   1.000
_cell.angle_alpha   90.00
_cell.angle_beta   90.00
_cell.angle_gamma   90.00
#
_symmetry.space_group_name_H-M   'P 1'
#
loop_
_entity.id
_entity.type
_entity.pdbx_description
1 polymer ?
#
loop_
_entity_poly.entity_id
_entity_poly.type
_entity_poly.pdbx_seq_one_letter_code
_entity_poly.pdbx_strand_id
1 'polypeptide(L)'
;WFDNPWVWIGLKDRRHKEQYATPCWPGMFKNEDHFLSCRICPSQTKSDGNATSCTSCHSSSFCPIGSVADINLTDMIDICNELSYPQSPDSTQFEDILLTNMFLLGSSSRCIVISPLFWALIVLSIVLIILFVIGILKFFPQSHRHRTMIKEIFRQTDFIGEGEFWIGGLMSFSLLVLLIFAFLFTNEFHRLYPIEESNESRIICDKTLRNSKFDSRLKLLTTIHSTEDQVMFDMLNSQSFTLIVSFVNTNFDCSLLSILEGTGENLHEPISPMECTQMNTSQIIHTSIPLSHQVTFQYTIEHFAPIGGLYICLVATGNRTDDGMNTLRDLNFCKWIEDEHHTIGSAPEITLLITKVINRTENLVHGEPTKSVGIWQVTYIGSELSDQKLYERRGEYHRYLSVDTVLKIALDENHFYVENVQEPITRKGEANFHTILFMSLSLEMFCLTFLVFKLIFVPLFRFLERKILSRTRIKPSTDENNEVELEVQEIASTRNSIVAKP
;
A
#
# COMPACT_ATOMS: atom_id res chain seq x y z
N TRP A 1 54.65 69.62 42.00
CA TRP A 1 54.41 70.21 43.33
C TRP A 1 53.23 71.13 43.17
N PHE A 2 52.06 70.61 43.51
CA PHE A 2 50.76 71.26 43.43
C PHE A 2 50.41 71.73 44.84
N ASP A 3 49.99 72.98 44.99
CA ASP A 3 49.27 73.45 46.18
C ASP A 3 47.77 73.53 45.84
N ASN A 4 47.03 72.51 46.32
CA ASN A 4 45.72 72.47 47.00
C ASN A 4 44.60 73.54 46.73
N PRO A 5 43.33 73.28 47.13
CA PRO A 5 42.62 72.02 47.36
C PRO A 5 41.15 71.99 46.82
N TRP A 6 40.62 70.77 46.75
CA TRP A 6 39.22 70.33 46.84
C TRP A 6 38.16 71.36 47.26
N VAL A 7 37.18 71.58 46.38
CA VAL A 7 35.79 71.91 46.75
C VAL A 7 34.86 70.95 46.02
N TRP A 8 34.21 70.10 46.82
CA TRP A 8 33.08 69.28 46.43
C TRP A 8 31.89 70.16 46.03
N ILE A 9 31.48 70.09 44.76
CA ILE A 9 30.10 70.32 44.32
C ILE A 9 29.78 69.08 43.49
N GLY A 10 29.16 68.06 44.07
CA GLY A 10 27.73 68.12 44.38
C GLY A 10 26.99 67.52 43.21
N LEU A 11 27.02 66.18 43.13
CA LEU A 11 26.18 65.34 42.28
C LEU A 11 24.72 65.79 42.34
N LYS A 12 24.27 66.54 41.34
CA LYS A 12 22.83 66.73 41.09
C LYS A 12 22.54 67.17 39.67
N ASP A 13 22.98 66.36 38.70
CA ASP A 13 22.36 66.41 37.38
C ASP A 13 22.19 65.01 36.78
N ARG A 14 21.29 64.24 37.40
CA ARG A 14 20.80 62.94 36.92
C ARG A 14 19.44 63.05 36.21
N ARG A 15 18.93 64.27 35.97
CA ARG A 15 17.55 64.48 35.48
C ARG A 15 17.42 64.96 34.03
N HIS A 16 18.52 65.05 33.28
CA HIS A 16 18.49 65.42 31.86
C HIS A 16 19.09 64.39 30.88
N LYS A 17 19.21 63.11 31.28
CA LYS A 17 19.79 62.05 30.42
C LYS A 17 18.89 60.83 30.16
N GLU A 18 17.58 60.95 30.35
CA GLU A 18 16.63 59.85 30.08
C GLU A 18 15.93 59.93 28.71
N GLN A 19 16.24 60.92 27.86
CA GLN A 19 15.35 61.25 26.74
C GLN A 19 15.80 60.82 25.33
N TYR A 20 16.85 60.01 25.16
CA TYR A 20 17.26 59.51 23.83
C TYR A 20 17.86 58.10 23.85
N ALA A 21 17.21 57.15 24.52
CA ALA A 21 17.42 55.74 24.18
C ALA A 21 16.29 55.36 23.21
N THR A 22 16.58 55.33 21.91
CA THR A 22 15.65 54.77 20.92
C THR A 22 15.31 53.33 21.33
N PRO A 23 14.03 52.93 21.31
CA PRO A 23 13.65 51.54 21.59
C PRO A 23 14.38 50.59 20.64
N CYS A 24 14.69 49.40 21.13
CA CYS A 24 15.31 48.38 20.31
C CYS A 24 14.29 47.87 19.28
N TRP A 25 14.80 47.30 18.20
CA TRP A 25 13.95 46.68 17.20
C TRP A 25 13.29 45.44 17.83
N PRO A 26 12.05 45.08 17.44
CA PRO A 26 11.42 43.84 17.88
C PRO A 26 12.33 42.64 17.64
N GLY A 27 12.37 41.70 18.60
CA GLY A 27 13.33 40.58 18.61
C GLY A 27 14.68 40.89 19.26
N MET A 28 14.86 42.13 19.73
CA MET A 28 16.03 42.58 20.48
C MET A 28 15.66 43.13 21.85
N PHE A 29 16.60 43.11 22.78
CA PHE A 29 16.46 43.67 24.12
C PHE A 29 17.59 44.66 24.42
N LYS A 30 17.32 45.59 25.33
CA LYS A 30 18.30 46.59 25.77
C LYS A 30 19.19 46.01 26.86
N ASN A 31 20.50 45.93 26.62
CA ASN A 31 21.44 45.50 27.65
C ASN A 31 21.79 46.68 28.60
N GLU A 32 21.69 46.47 29.91
CA GLU A 32 21.93 47.52 30.91
C GLU A 32 23.41 47.95 31.01
N ASP A 33 24.33 47.11 30.53
CA ASP A 33 25.78 47.35 30.61
C ASP A 33 26.34 48.33 29.56
N HIS A 34 25.58 48.65 28.50
CA HIS A 34 26.05 49.52 27.42
C HIS A 34 24.97 50.49 26.93
N PHE A 35 25.29 51.79 26.94
CA PHE A 35 24.38 52.90 26.59
C PHE A 35 23.80 52.86 25.16
N LEU A 36 24.25 51.97 24.27
CA LEU A 36 23.96 52.00 22.82
C LEU A 36 23.72 50.63 22.15
N SER A 37 23.75 49.50 22.86
CA SER A 37 23.78 48.18 22.20
C SER A 37 22.52 47.35 22.47
N CYS A 38 21.57 47.40 21.53
CA CYS A 38 20.51 46.39 21.45
C CYS A 38 21.12 45.03 21.14
N ARG A 39 20.72 43.98 21.86
CA ARG A 39 21.16 42.60 21.64
C ARG A 39 20.00 41.75 21.14
N ILE A 40 20.28 40.81 20.24
CA ILE A 40 19.29 39.87 19.71
C ILE A 40 18.89 38.87 20.79
N CYS A 41 17.60 38.54 20.87
CA CYS A 41 17.12 37.50 21.78
C CYS A 41 17.61 36.11 21.35
N PRO A 42 18.14 35.28 22.28
CA PRO A 42 18.52 33.92 21.98
C PRO A 42 17.30 33.07 21.57
N SER A 43 17.56 31.90 20.96
CA SER A 43 16.52 30.91 20.64
C SER A 43 15.67 30.56 21.87
N GLN A 44 14.41 30.20 21.67
CA GLN A 44 13.42 29.91 22.72
C GLN A 44 13.05 31.13 23.59
N THR A 45 13.42 32.34 23.16
CA THR A 45 13.04 33.59 23.84
C THR A 45 12.56 34.65 22.85
N LYS A 46 11.69 35.55 23.32
CA LYS A 46 11.09 36.63 22.53
C LYS A 46 11.18 38.00 23.20
N SER A 47 11.11 39.06 22.40
CA SER A 47 10.96 40.44 22.86
C SER A 47 10.22 41.31 21.85
N ASP A 48 9.40 42.23 22.35
CA ASP A 48 8.70 43.26 21.58
C ASP A 48 9.58 44.49 21.23
N GLY A 49 10.87 44.49 21.62
CA GLY A 49 11.82 45.57 21.34
C GLY A 49 11.90 46.64 22.44
N ASN A 50 10.98 46.64 23.40
CA ASN A 50 10.98 47.61 24.51
C ASN A 50 11.44 46.98 25.84
N ALA A 51 11.80 45.70 25.84
CA ALA A 51 12.20 44.97 27.02
C ALA A 51 13.70 45.13 27.35
N THR A 52 14.02 45.07 28.65
CA THR A 52 15.40 44.99 29.16
C THR A 52 15.94 43.56 29.20
N SER A 53 15.08 42.56 28.96
CA SER A 53 15.42 41.14 28.85
C SER A 53 14.45 40.41 27.93
N CYS A 54 14.85 39.25 27.41
CA CYS A 54 13.98 38.39 26.61
C CYS A 54 13.12 37.51 27.52
N THR A 55 11.88 37.26 27.11
CA THR A 55 10.95 36.37 27.79
C THR A 55 10.98 34.98 27.16
N SER A 56 10.89 33.91 27.94
CA SER A 56 10.85 32.55 27.39
C SER A 56 9.56 32.30 26.61
N CYS A 57 9.69 31.61 25.49
CA CYS A 57 8.57 31.14 24.70
C CYS A 57 7.92 29.89 25.32
N HIS A 58 6.69 29.58 24.88
CA HIS A 58 6.03 28.33 25.26
C HIS A 58 6.78 27.12 24.68
N SER A 59 6.82 26.00 25.43
CA SER A 59 7.57 24.79 25.02
C SER A 59 7.03 24.08 23.77
N SER A 60 5.83 24.44 23.33
CA SER A 60 5.20 23.91 22.11
C SER A 60 5.11 24.95 20.99
N SER A 61 5.80 26.07 21.12
CA SER A 61 5.81 27.15 20.13
C SER A 61 7.18 27.27 19.46
N PHE A 62 7.18 27.69 18.21
CA PHE A 62 8.40 27.98 17.46
C PHE A 62 8.91 29.38 17.79
N CYS A 63 10.15 29.43 18.28
CA CYS A 63 10.86 30.65 18.65
C CYS A 63 12.35 30.57 18.28
N PRO A 64 12.72 30.87 17.03
CA PRO A 64 14.12 30.98 16.61
C PRO A 64 14.81 32.20 17.21
N ILE A 65 16.10 32.36 16.94
CA ILE A 65 16.87 33.52 17.38
C ILE A 65 16.24 34.83 16.86
N GLY A 66 16.09 35.82 17.74
CA GLY A 66 15.48 37.11 17.42
C GLY A 66 13.96 37.09 17.29
N SER A 67 13.28 36.14 17.93
CA SER A 67 11.81 36.04 17.90
C SER A 67 11.12 37.25 18.51
N VAL A 68 10.01 37.67 17.91
CA VAL A 68 9.15 38.70 18.48
C VAL A 68 7.94 38.09 19.19
N ALA A 69 7.42 36.97 18.68
CA ALA A 69 6.25 36.29 19.19
C ALA A 69 6.43 34.76 19.21
N ASP A 70 5.60 34.10 20.02
CA ASP A 70 5.49 32.63 20.01
C ASP A 70 4.60 32.24 18.83
N ILE A 71 5.08 31.35 17.97
CA ILE A 71 4.30 30.89 16.81
C ILE A 71 3.86 29.46 17.02
N ASN A 72 2.55 29.23 16.87
CA ASN A 72 2.01 27.89 16.92
C ASN A 72 2.10 27.26 15.52
N LEU A 73 2.92 26.21 15.36
CA LEU A 73 3.17 25.54 14.08
C LEU A 73 2.10 24.50 13.71
N THR A 74 0.98 24.42 14.42
CA THR A 74 -0.06 23.39 14.15
C THR A 74 -0.61 23.43 12.71
N ASP A 75 -0.48 24.57 12.03
CA ASP A 75 -0.97 24.76 10.65
C ASP A 75 0.14 24.65 9.59
N MET A 76 1.41 24.48 10.00
CA MET A 76 2.59 24.41 9.13
C MET A 76 3.12 22.98 9.06
N ILE A 77 2.27 22.08 8.56
CA ILE A 77 2.59 20.65 8.44
C ILE A 77 3.20 20.39 7.06
N ASP A 78 4.29 19.63 7.01
CA ASP A 78 4.83 19.12 5.76
C ASP A 78 3.79 18.23 5.06
N ILE A 79 3.42 18.58 3.84
CA ILE A 79 2.51 17.81 3.00
C ILE A 79 3.27 17.39 1.75
N CYS A 80 3.47 16.07 1.60
CA CYS A 80 4.01 15.47 0.39
C CYS A 80 2.98 14.50 -0.19
N ASN A 81 2.61 14.71 -1.45
CA ASN A 81 1.81 13.77 -2.21
C ASN A 81 2.68 12.58 -2.66
N GLU A 82 3.02 11.67 -1.74
CA GLU A 82 3.67 10.40 -2.10
C GLU A 82 2.62 9.42 -2.61
N LEU A 83 2.68 9.06 -3.90
CA LEU A 83 2.02 7.85 -4.39
C LEU A 83 2.99 6.68 -4.33
N SER A 84 2.78 5.80 -3.35
CA SER A 84 3.40 4.48 -3.36
C SER A 84 2.66 3.59 -4.36
N TYR A 85 3.27 3.36 -5.53
CA TYR A 85 2.77 2.33 -6.44
C TYR A 85 3.18 0.95 -5.91
N PRO A 86 2.25 0.01 -5.73
CA PRO A 86 2.56 -1.29 -5.13
C PRO A 86 3.46 -2.12 -6.05
N GLN A 87 4.24 -3.02 -5.44
CA GLN A 87 5.03 -3.99 -6.20
C GLN A 87 4.12 -5.03 -6.85
N SER A 88 4.53 -5.49 -8.04
CA SER A 88 3.90 -6.65 -8.69
C SER A 88 3.99 -7.89 -7.78
N PRO A 89 2.98 -8.76 -7.79
CA PRO A 89 3.05 -10.03 -7.08
C PRO A 89 4.17 -10.93 -7.64
N ASP A 90 4.71 -11.80 -6.79
CA ASP A 90 5.88 -12.65 -7.10
C ASP A 90 5.67 -13.59 -8.30
N SER A 91 4.43 -14.00 -8.56
CA SER A 91 4.05 -14.73 -9.77
C SER A 91 3.05 -13.94 -10.59
N THR A 92 3.35 -13.79 -11.87
CA THR A 92 2.47 -13.17 -12.88
C THR A 92 1.90 -14.20 -13.86
N GLN A 93 2.07 -15.51 -13.61
CA GLN A 93 1.48 -16.55 -14.45
C GLN A 93 0.20 -17.07 -13.79
N PHE A 94 -0.94 -16.93 -14.48
CA PHE A 94 -2.23 -17.32 -13.94
C PHE A 94 -2.31 -18.81 -13.56
N GLU A 95 -1.68 -19.69 -14.36
CA GLU A 95 -1.64 -21.13 -14.07
C GLU A 95 -0.93 -21.44 -12.75
N ASP A 96 0.21 -20.81 -12.50
CA ASP A 96 0.96 -20.97 -11.25
C ASP A 96 0.17 -20.43 -10.06
N ILE A 97 -0.48 -19.27 -10.23
CA ILE A 97 -1.35 -18.69 -9.20
C ILE A 97 -2.51 -19.63 -8.89
N LEU A 98 -3.17 -20.18 -9.91
CA LEU A 98 -4.27 -21.12 -9.76
C LEU A 98 -3.79 -22.40 -9.06
N LEU A 99 -2.70 -23.02 -9.52
CA LEU A 99 -2.14 -24.24 -8.94
C LEU A 99 -1.72 -24.02 -7.49
N THR A 100 -1.02 -22.93 -7.20
CA THR A 100 -0.59 -22.59 -5.84
C THR A 100 -1.81 -22.46 -4.94
N ASN A 101 -2.84 -21.70 -5.33
CA ASN A 101 -4.03 -21.53 -4.49
C ASN A 101 -4.90 -22.80 -4.37
N MET A 102 -4.86 -23.71 -5.34
CA MET A 102 -5.59 -24.97 -5.28
C MET A 102 -4.91 -26.02 -4.39
N PHE A 103 -3.58 -26.07 -4.38
CA PHE A 103 -2.81 -27.15 -3.75
C PHE A 103 -2.04 -26.76 -2.48
N LEU A 104 -1.81 -25.46 -2.22
CA LEU A 104 -1.13 -25.06 -0.98
C LEU A 104 -2.10 -25.10 0.22
N LEU A 105 -1.65 -25.75 1.28
CA LEU A 105 -2.28 -25.69 2.60
C LEU A 105 -1.58 -24.59 3.39
N GLY A 106 -2.28 -23.47 3.62
CA GLY A 106 -1.74 -22.39 4.44
C GLY A 106 -1.59 -22.78 5.91
N SER A 107 -0.73 -22.06 6.63
CA SER A 107 -0.45 -22.32 8.05
C SER A 107 -1.56 -21.88 9.00
N SER A 108 -2.46 -20.99 8.56
CA SER A 108 -3.58 -20.51 9.38
C SER A 108 -4.81 -21.42 9.27
N SER A 109 -5.58 -21.53 10.36
CA SER A 109 -6.80 -22.34 10.40
C SER A 109 -7.84 -21.92 9.34
N ARG A 110 -7.98 -20.61 9.10
CA ARG A 110 -8.81 -20.06 8.02
C ARG A 110 -8.33 -20.57 6.65
N CYS A 111 -7.02 -20.61 6.44
CA CYS A 111 -6.46 -21.04 5.17
C CYS A 111 -6.68 -22.51 4.86
N ILE A 112 -6.58 -23.36 5.86
CA ILE A 112 -6.84 -24.79 5.70
C ILE A 112 -8.30 -25.02 5.29
N VAL A 113 -9.25 -24.34 5.93
CA VAL A 113 -10.68 -24.50 5.63
C VAL A 113 -11.07 -23.95 4.26
N ILE A 114 -10.39 -22.92 3.77
CA ILE A 114 -10.66 -22.32 2.46
C ILE A 114 -10.00 -23.11 1.32
N SER A 115 -8.93 -23.87 1.60
CA SER A 115 -8.18 -24.62 0.61
C SER A 115 -9.04 -25.67 -0.13
N PRO A 116 -9.09 -25.65 -1.47
CA PRO A 116 -9.82 -26.64 -2.26
C PRO A 116 -9.33 -28.08 -2.03
N LEU A 117 -8.02 -28.27 -1.87
CA LEU A 117 -7.41 -29.56 -1.59
C LEU A 117 -7.90 -30.16 -0.26
N PHE A 118 -8.11 -29.34 0.76
CA PHE A 118 -8.66 -29.80 2.04
C PHE A 118 -10.06 -30.43 1.87
N TRP A 119 -10.95 -29.75 1.13
CA TRP A 119 -12.28 -30.29 0.83
C TRP A 119 -12.22 -31.53 -0.06
N ALA A 120 -11.35 -31.55 -1.07
CA ALA A 120 -11.14 -32.72 -1.91
C ALA A 120 -10.67 -33.94 -1.09
N LEU A 121 -9.77 -33.74 -0.12
CA LEU A 121 -9.29 -34.78 0.81
C LEU A 121 -10.37 -35.25 1.78
N ILE A 122 -11.23 -34.36 2.29
CA ILE A 122 -12.39 -34.74 3.11
C ILE A 122 -13.32 -35.64 2.30
N VAL A 123 -13.68 -35.22 1.08
CA VAL A 123 -14.56 -36.01 0.19
C VAL A 123 -13.89 -37.35 -0.12
N LEU A 124 -12.60 -37.36 -0.45
CA LEU A 124 -11.84 -38.58 -0.69
C LEU A 124 -11.83 -39.51 0.54
N SER A 125 -11.68 -38.95 1.75
CA SER A 125 -11.69 -39.72 2.99
C SER A 125 -13.06 -40.34 3.26
N ILE A 126 -14.14 -39.58 3.06
CA ILE A 126 -15.52 -40.07 3.17
C ILE A 126 -15.75 -41.19 2.15
N VAL A 127 -15.30 -41.01 0.90
CA VAL A 127 -15.35 -42.01 -0.16
C VAL A 127 -14.61 -43.29 0.26
N LEU A 128 -13.39 -43.17 0.79
CA LEU A 128 -12.60 -44.32 1.25
C LEU A 128 -13.27 -45.05 2.42
N ILE A 129 -13.89 -44.33 3.36
CA ILE A 129 -14.65 -44.93 4.47
C ILE A 129 -15.87 -45.69 3.93
N ILE A 130 -16.62 -45.12 2.99
CA ILE A 130 -17.75 -45.79 2.35
C ILE A 130 -17.28 -47.07 1.65
N LEU A 131 -16.18 -47.00 0.89
CA LEU A 131 -15.59 -48.17 0.23
C LEU A 131 -15.16 -49.24 1.23
N PHE A 132 -14.56 -48.86 2.35
CA PHE A 132 -14.14 -49.78 3.41
C PHE A 132 -15.33 -50.48 4.06
N VAL A 133 -16.38 -49.74 4.44
CA VAL A 133 -17.61 -50.28 5.02
C VAL A 133 -18.29 -51.25 4.06
N ILE A 134 -18.41 -50.90 2.78
CA ILE A 134 -18.98 -51.77 1.74
C ILE A 134 -18.10 -53.01 1.52
N GLY A 135 -16.78 -52.86 1.52
CA GLY A 135 -15.83 -53.97 1.39
C GLY A 135 -15.97 -55.00 2.51
N ILE A 136 -16.11 -54.52 3.75
CA ILE A 136 -16.41 -55.36 4.93
C ILE A 136 -17.75 -56.07 4.75
N LEU A 137 -18.80 -55.34 4.38
CA LEU A 137 -20.14 -55.91 4.15
C LEU A 137 -20.15 -56.98 3.05
N LYS A 138 -19.25 -56.89 2.06
CA LYS A 138 -19.09 -57.91 1.01
C LYS A 138 -18.42 -59.19 1.56
N PHE A 139 -17.50 -59.08 2.51
CA PHE A 139 -16.80 -60.21 3.10
C PHE A 139 -17.61 -60.97 4.16
N PHE A 140 -18.60 -60.33 4.79
CA PHE A 140 -19.46 -60.96 5.80
C PHE A 140 -20.82 -61.42 5.21
N PRO A 141 -21.07 -62.74 5.02
CA PRO A 141 -22.27 -63.26 4.36
C PRO A 141 -23.58 -63.07 5.15
N GLN A 142 -23.51 -62.76 6.45
CA GLN A 142 -24.69 -62.58 7.31
C GLN A 142 -25.42 -61.24 7.14
N SER A 143 -24.91 -60.29 6.35
CA SER A 143 -25.46 -58.93 6.22
C SER A 143 -26.34 -58.72 4.97
N HIS A 144 -27.12 -59.73 4.58
CA HIS A 144 -27.92 -59.67 3.36
C HIS A 144 -28.99 -58.55 3.39
N ARG A 145 -29.49 -58.20 4.59
CA ARG A 145 -30.54 -57.19 4.82
C ARG A 145 -30.04 -55.75 4.68
N HIS A 146 -28.82 -55.45 5.13
CA HIS A 146 -28.21 -54.12 4.94
C HIS A 146 -27.72 -53.94 3.50
N ARG A 147 -27.26 -55.02 2.86
CA ARG A 147 -26.89 -55.01 1.44
C ARG A 147 -28.07 -54.63 0.54
N THR A 148 -29.26 -55.17 0.77
CA THR A 148 -30.46 -54.79 0.00
C THR A 148 -30.92 -53.36 0.29
N MET A 149 -30.83 -52.88 1.53
CA MET A 149 -31.21 -51.50 1.85
C MET A 149 -30.28 -50.48 1.19
N ILE A 150 -28.96 -50.70 1.22
CA ILE A 150 -27.98 -49.88 0.49
C ILE A 150 -28.22 -49.98 -1.02
N LYS A 151 -28.63 -51.17 -1.50
CA LYS A 151 -28.99 -51.36 -2.91
C LYS A 151 -30.16 -50.49 -3.38
N GLU A 152 -31.11 -50.21 -2.49
CA GLU A 152 -32.28 -49.41 -2.83
C GLU A 152 -31.97 -47.91 -2.80
N ILE A 153 -31.16 -47.45 -1.83
CA ILE A 153 -30.80 -46.03 -1.65
C ILE A 153 -29.98 -45.50 -2.84
N PHE A 154 -28.99 -46.27 -3.28
CA PHE A 154 -28.13 -45.86 -4.39
C PHE A 154 -28.66 -46.33 -5.76
N ARG A 155 -29.93 -46.74 -5.88
CA ARG A 155 -30.46 -47.32 -7.13
C ARG A 155 -30.51 -46.32 -8.30
N GLN A 156 -30.64 -45.02 -8.02
CA GLN A 156 -30.83 -43.96 -9.03
C GLN A 156 -29.54 -43.28 -9.47
N THR A 157 -28.53 -43.30 -8.62
CA THR A 157 -27.16 -43.01 -9.03
C THR A 157 -26.63 -44.34 -9.55
N ASP A 158 -25.99 -44.41 -10.71
CA ASP A 158 -25.57 -45.70 -11.32
C ASP A 158 -24.45 -46.42 -10.53
N PHE A 159 -24.38 -46.16 -9.23
CA PHE A 159 -23.52 -46.78 -8.26
C PHE A 159 -23.77 -48.29 -8.20
N ILE A 160 -24.98 -48.82 -8.40
CA ILE A 160 -25.30 -50.24 -8.09
C ILE A 160 -25.65 -51.12 -9.29
N GLY A 161 -25.26 -50.71 -10.49
CA GLY A 161 -25.18 -51.59 -11.65
C GLY A 161 -23.85 -52.34 -11.64
N GLU A 162 -23.88 -53.68 -11.67
CA GLU A 162 -22.74 -54.58 -11.98
C GLU A 162 -21.35 -54.15 -11.47
N GLY A 163 -21.13 -54.20 -10.15
CA GLY A 163 -19.85 -54.57 -9.50
C GLY A 163 -18.56 -53.77 -9.73
N GLU A 164 -18.46 -52.90 -10.74
CA GLU A 164 -17.17 -52.35 -11.22
C GLU A 164 -17.12 -50.82 -11.34
N PHE A 165 -18.26 -50.11 -11.37
CA PHE A 165 -18.29 -48.66 -11.62
C PHE A 165 -18.29 -47.75 -10.36
N TRP A 166 -18.35 -48.33 -9.17
CA TRP A 166 -18.49 -47.61 -7.89
C TRP A 166 -17.35 -46.64 -7.56
N ILE A 167 -16.11 -47.06 -7.84
CA ILE A 167 -14.90 -46.29 -7.51
C ILE A 167 -14.81 -45.06 -8.41
N GLY A 168 -15.21 -45.18 -9.68
CA GLY A 168 -15.22 -44.07 -10.63
C GLY A 168 -16.26 -43.01 -10.28
N GLY A 169 -17.48 -43.41 -9.91
CA GLY A 169 -18.55 -42.48 -9.52
C GLY A 169 -18.28 -41.76 -8.19
N LEU A 170 -17.56 -42.38 -7.25
CA LEU A 170 -17.22 -41.73 -5.98
C LEU A 170 -16.03 -40.77 -6.14
N MET A 171 -15.03 -41.13 -6.95
CA MET A 171 -13.89 -40.25 -7.26
C MET A 171 -14.30 -39.03 -8.11
N SER A 172 -15.37 -39.13 -8.90
CA SER A 172 -15.88 -37.99 -9.67
C SER A 172 -16.45 -36.87 -8.79
N PHE A 173 -16.89 -37.16 -7.55
CA PHE A 173 -17.28 -36.12 -6.60
C PHE A 173 -16.09 -35.28 -6.13
N SER A 174 -14.93 -35.89 -5.87
CA SER A 174 -13.71 -35.16 -5.54
C SER A 174 -13.26 -34.27 -6.70
N LEU A 175 -13.37 -34.77 -7.93
CA LEU A 175 -13.11 -33.97 -9.14
C LEU A 175 -14.09 -32.79 -9.22
N LEU A 176 -15.40 -33.03 -9.08
CA LEU A 176 -16.44 -31.99 -9.15
C LEU A 176 -16.18 -30.85 -8.16
N VAL A 177 -15.71 -31.17 -6.94
CA VAL A 177 -15.34 -30.14 -5.96
C VAL A 177 -14.20 -29.27 -6.47
N LEU A 178 -13.11 -29.87 -6.97
CA LEU A 178 -12.00 -29.12 -7.56
C LEU A 178 -12.46 -28.25 -8.73
N LEU A 179 -13.35 -28.79 -9.57
CA LEU A 179 -13.90 -28.10 -10.73
C LEU A 179 -14.72 -26.84 -10.32
N ILE A 180 -15.59 -26.98 -9.33
CA ILE A 180 -16.38 -25.86 -8.79
C ILE A 180 -15.45 -24.80 -8.20
N PHE A 181 -14.43 -25.21 -7.44
CA PHE A 181 -13.48 -24.27 -6.85
C PHE A 181 -12.67 -23.50 -7.89
N ALA A 182 -12.19 -24.16 -8.96
CA ALA A 182 -11.47 -23.46 -10.03
C ALA A 182 -12.34 -22.39 -10.70
N PHE A 183 -13.62 -22.69 -10.93
CA PHE A 183 -14.58 -21.72 -11.48
C PHE A 183 -14.83 -20.54 -10.52
N LEU A 184 -15.10 -20.82 -9.23
CA LEU A 184 -15.32 -19.79 -8.22
C LEU A 184 -14.08 -18.90 -8.02
N PHE A 185 -12.89 -19.51 -8.00
CA PHE A 185 -11.63 -18.80 -7.90
C PHE A 185 -11.44 -17.84 -9.08
N THR A 186 -11.62 -18.32 -10.31
CA THR A 186 -11.48 -17.51 -11.52
C THR A 186 -12.40 -16.30 -11.50
N ASN A 187 -13.67 -16.50 -11.12
CA ASN A 187 -14.65 -15.42 -11.05
C ASN A 187 -14.30 -14.38 -9.97
N GLU A 188 -13.85 -14.81 -8.79
CA GLU A 188 -13.44 -13.88 -7.74
C GLU A 188 -12.14 -13.16 -8.09
N PHE A 189 -11.18 -13.85 -8.70
CA PHE A 189 -9.91 -13.27 -9.13
C PHE A 189 -10.12 -12.09 -10.10
N HIS A 190 -11.11 -12.17 -10.99
CA HIS A 190 -11.50 -11.05 -11.84
C HIS A 190 -12.07 -9.84 -11.08
N ARG A 191 -12.72 -10.05 -9.94
CA ARG A 191 -13.28 -8.96 -9.12
C ARG A 191 -12.20 -8.24 -8.31
N LEU A 192 -11.00 -8.80 -8.23
CA LEU A 192 -9.83 -8.22 -7.58
C LEU A 192 -9.04 -7.26 -8.51
N TYR A 193 -9.75 -6.58 -9.40
CA TYR A 193 -9.20 -5.59 -10.33
C TYR A 193 -10.26 -4.52 -10.67
N PRO A 194 -9.87 -3.24 -10.83
CA PRO A 194 -8.54 -2.67 -10.58
C PRO A 194 -8.26 -2.50 -9.07
N ILE A 195 -7.00 -2.30 -8.67
CA ILE A 195 -6.62 -2.28 -7.24
C ILE A 195 -7.26 -1.11 -6.48
N GLU A 196 -7.53 0.00 -7.16
CA GLU A 196 -8.10 1.22 -6.61
C GLU A 196 -9.59 1.07 -6.25
N GLU A 197 -10.29 0.14 -6.89
CA GLU A 197 -11.74 -0.09 -6.72
C GLU A 197 -12.05 -1.44 -6.04
N SER A 198 -11.07 -2.35 -5.94
CA SER A 198 -11.28 -3.72 -5.45
C SER A 198 -10.97 -3.91 -3.96
N ASN A 199 -11.88 -4.59 -3.28
CA ASN A 199 -11.72 -4.97 -1.86
C ASN A 199 -10.86 -6.23 -1.71
N GLU A 200 -10.34 -6.46 -0.50
CA GLU A 200 -9.61 -7.69 -0.17
C GLU A 200 -10.44 -8.96 -0.45
N SER A 201 -9.78 -9.97 -1.03
CA SER A 201 -10.39 -11.27 -1.29
C SER A 201 -10.79 -11.99 0.01
N ARG A 202 -11.98 -12.59 0.01
CA ARG A 202 -12.43 -13.48 1.09
C ARG A 202 -12.18 -14.95 0.80
N ILE A 203 -12.02 -15.30 -0.48
CA ILE A 203 -11.93 -16.67 -1.02
C ILE A 203 -10.47 -17.14 -1.12
N ILE A 204 -9.50 -16.24 -0.98
CA ILE A 204 -8.08 -16.53 -1.12
C ILE A 204 -7.38 -16.36 0.23
N CYS A 205 -6.41 -17.22 0.49
CA CYS A 205 -5.56 -17.19 1.68
C CYS A 205 -4.69 -15.96 1.75
N ASP A 206 -4.01 -15.69 0.65
CA ASP A 206 -3.22 -14.50 0.47
C ASP A 206 -4.15 -13.33 0.16
N LYS A 207 -4.25 -12.42 1.12
CA LYS A 207 -5.05 -11.18 1.01
C LYS A 207 -4.39 -10.14 0.12
N THR A 208 -3.09 -10.28 -0.17
CA THR A 208 -2.33 -9.36 -1.02
C THR A 208 -2.45 -9.72 -2.49
N LEU A 209 -2.84 -10.95 -2.82
CA LEU A 209 -3.07 -11.38 -4.18
C LEU A 209 -4.16 -10.52 -4.84
N ARG A 210 -3.80 -9.94 -5.99
CA ARG A 210 -4.66 -9.13 -6.84
C ARG A 210 -4.44 -9.55 -8.28
N ASN A 211 -5.45 -9.38 -9.13
CA ASN A 211 -5.30 -9.59 -10.57
C ASN A 211 -4.66 -8.36 -11.23
N SER A 212 -3.58 -7.84 -10.66
CA SER A 212 -2.91 -6.63 -11.11
C SER A 212 -1.40 -6.82 -11.12
N LYS A 213 -0.80 -6.49 -12.25
CA LYS A 213 0.64 -6.39 -12.49
C LYS A 213 0.97 -4.92 -12.68
N PHE A 214 2.07 -4.50 -12.11
CA PHE A 214 2.54 -3.13 -12.10
C PHE A 214 3.90 -3.03 -12.78
N ASP A 215 4.03 -2.06 -13.69
CA ASP A 215 5.29 -1.73 -14.35
C ASP A 215 5.52 -0.21 -14.25
N SER A 216 6.62 0.17 -13.64
CA SER A 216 7.00 1.57 -13.43
C SER A 216 8.22 1.88 -14.28
N ARG A 217 8.10 2.86 -15.17
CA ARG A 217 9.15 3.23 -16.13
C ARG A 217 9.45 4.72 -16.03
N LEU A 218 10.73 5.05 -16.08
CA LEU A 218 11.20 6.41 -16.27
C LEU A 218 11.30 6.67 -17.78
N LYS A 219 10.64 7.71 -18.28
CA LYS A 219 10.69 8.09 -19.70
C LYS A 219 11.13 9.54 -19.85
N LEU A 220 11.84 9.83 -20.94
CA LEU A 220 12.24 11.19 -21.27
C LEU A 220 11.05 11.98 -21.81
N LEU A 221 10.91 13.25 -21.43
CA LEU A 221 9.87 14.13 -21.98
C LEU A 221 9.98 14.32 -23.50
N THR A 222 11.17 14.13 -24.07
CA THR A 222 11.44 14.34 -25.50
C THR A 222 11.05 13.16 -26.40
N THR A 223 10.64 12.02 -25.84
CA THR A 223 10.21 10.88 -26.65
C THR A 223 8.83 11.13 -27.26
N ILE A 224 8.63 10.73 -28.51
CA ILE A 224 7.35 10.87 -29.22
C ILE A 224 6.25 10.18 -28.40
N HIS A 225 5.26 10.97 -27.99
CA HIS A 225 4.13 10.50 -27.21
C HIS A 225 3.13 9.76 -28.10
N SER A 226 2.48 8.74 -27.53
CA SER A 226 1.25 8.20 -28.13
C SER A 226 0.16 9.26 -28.10
N THR A 227 -0.84 9.16 -28.99
CA THR A 227 -1.96 10.13 -29.02
C THR A 227 -2.72 10.17 -27.70
N GLU A 228 -2.76 9.07 -26.95
CA GLU A 228 -3.39 8.96 -25.64
C GLU A 228 -2.53 9.60 -24.53
N ASP A 229 -1.20 9.48 -24.61
CA ASP A 229 -0.29 10.20 -23.71
C ASP A 229 -0.44 11.71 -23.87
N GLN A 230 -0.54 12.17 -25.12
CA GLN A 230 -0.60 13.59 -25.45
C GLN A 230 -1.74 14.30 -24.72
N VAL A 231 -2.92 13.68 -24.62
CA VAL A 231 -4.07 14.25 -23.89
C VAL A 231 -3.76 14.47 -22.41
N MET A 232 -3.09 13.50 -21.77
CA MET A 232 -2.69 13.63 -20.36
C MET A 232 -1.61 14.69 -20.17
N PHE A 233 -0.66 14.79 -21.10
CA PHE A 233 0.35 15.84 -21.11
C PHE A 233 -0.29 17.23 -21.27
N ASP A 234 -1.24 17.37 -22.18
CA ASP A 234 -1.97 18.62 -22.40
C ASP A 234 -2.76 19.01 -21.15
N MET A 235 -3.42 18.05 -20.49
CA MET A 235 -4.10 18.28 -19.21
C MET A 235 -3.14 18.72 -18.11
N LEU A 236 -2.01 18.02 -17.92
CA LEU A 236 -0.98 18.38 -16.94
C LEU A 236 -0.40 19.77 -17.21
N ASN A 237 -0.07 20.08 -18.47
CA ASN A 237 0.49 21.37 -18.89
C ASN A 237 -0.50 22.53 -18.81
N SER A 238 -1.80 22.25 -18.88
CA SER A 238 -2.86 23.25 -18.72
C SER A 238 -3.18 23.59 -17.26
N GLN A 239 -2.66 22.81 -16.30
CA GLN A 239 -2.94 23.01 -14.89
C GLN A 239 -2.28 24.30 -14.38
N SER A 240 -3.06 25.19 -13.77
CA SER A 240 -2.54 26.41 -13.16
C SER A 240 -2.01 26.13 -11.75
N PHE A 241 -0.79 26.54 -11.48
CA PHE A 241 -0.19 26.45 -10.15
C PHE A 241 -0.34 27.74 -9.37
N THR A 242 -0.42 27.60 -8.05
CA THR A 242 -0.35 28.71 -7.10
C THR A 242 0.79 28.42 -6.13
N LEU A 243 1.82 29.26 -6.13
CA LEU A 243 2.87 29.26 -5.13
C LEU A 243 2.45 30.13 -3.96
N ILE A 244 2.47 29.55 -2.76
CA ILE A 244 2.22 30.24 -1.51
C ILE A 244 3.53 30.24 -0.72
N VAL A 245 4.04 31.42 -0.38
CA VAL A 245 5.23 31.57 0.47
C VAL A 245 4.83 32.32 1.72
N SER A 246 5.15 31.74 2.87
CA SER A 246 4.88 32.34 4.17
C SER A 246 6.20 32.60 4.89
N PHE A 247 6.49 33.87 5.15
CA PHE A 247 7.61 34.29 5.98
C PHE A 247 7.14 34.32 7.42
N VAL A 248 7.82 33.58 8.30
CA VAL A 248 7.36 33.33 9.66
C VAL A 248 8.33 33.95 10.67
N ASN A 249 7.78 34.59 11.69
CA ASN A 249 8.53 35.32 12.72
C ASN A 249 9.43 36.41 12.10
N THR A 250 8.79 37.29 11.33
CA THR A 250 9.45 38.38 10.62
C THR A 250 8.88 39.74 11.00
N ASN A 251 9.69 40.79 10.92
CA ASN A 251 9.33 42.15 11.30
C ASN A 251 9.22 43.14 10.12
N PHE A 252 9.36 42.67 8.87
CA PHE A 252 9.12 43.52 7.71
C PHE A 252 7.62 43.61 7.40
N ASP A 253 7.22 44.65 6.68
CA ASP A 253 5.86 44.84 6.18
C ASP A 253 5.78 44.47 4.69
N CYS A 254 4.59 44.11 4.21
CA CYS A 254 4.35 43.80 2.78
C CYS A 254 4.81 44.90 1.80
N SER A 255 4.91 46.15 2.24
CA SER A 255 5.40 47.27 1.42
C SER A 255 6.91 47.21 1.12
N LEU A 256 7.68 46.48 1.92
CA LEU A 256 9.13 46.30 1.76
C LEU A 256 9.48 45.07 0.92
N LEU A 257 8.47 44.31 0.50
CA LEU A 257 8.64 43.10 -0.28
C LEU A 257 8.42 43.40 -1.76
N SER A 258 9.45 43.19 -2.56
CA SER A 258 9.35 43.21 -4.02
C SER A 258 9.57 41.81 -4.58
N ILE A 259 8.78 41.44 -5.58
CA ILE A 259 8.88 40.13 -6.23
C ILE A 259 9.11 40.34 -7.71
N LEU A 260 10.19 39.77 -8.21
CA LEU A 260 10.51 39.73 -9.62
C LEU A 260 10.28 38.32 -10.16
N GLU A 261 9.62 38.24 -11.31
CA GLU A 261 9.45 37.01 -12.08
C GLU A 261 10.44 36.97 -13.24
N GLY A 262 10.96 35.77 -13.50
CA GLY A 262 11.87 35.52 -14.61
C GLY A 262 11.85 34.06 -15.05
N THR A 263 12.49 33.80 -16.18
CA THR A 263 12.77 32.44 -16.65
C THR A 263 14.28 32.23 -16.64
N GLY A 264 14.76 31.31 -15.78
CA GLY A 264 16.19 31.11 -15.55
C GLY A 264 16.84 32.34 -14.89
N GLU A 265 17.99 32.77 -15.40
CA GLU A 265 18.72 33.94 -14.86
C GLU A 265 18.14 35.30 -15.31
N ASN A 266 17.19 35.30 -16.24
CA ASN A 266 16.61 36.52 -16.81
C ASN A 266 15.35 36.94 -16.04
N LEU A 267 15.53 37.81 -15.05
CA LEU A 267 14.46 38.46 -14.29
C LEU A 267 14.00 39.71 -15.04
N HIS A 268 12.72 39.79 -15.42
CA HIS A 268 12.27 40.81 -16.36
C HIS A 268 11.09 41.66 -15.88
N GLU A 269 10.19 41.17 -15.02
CA GLU A 269 8.99 41.93 -14.66
C GLU A 269 8.59 41.83 -13.18
N PRO A 270 8.16 42.94 -12.54
CA PRO A 270 7.52 42.91 -11.22
C PRO A 270 6.09 42.37 -11.32
N ILE A 271 5.73 41.45 -10.43
CA ILE A 271 4.44 40.75 -10.46
C ILE A 271 3.32 41.66 -9.93
N SER A 272 2.23 41.76 -10.70
CA SER A 272 0.97 42.33 -10.24
C SER A 272 -0.22 41.58 -10.87
N PRO A 273 -1.20 41.10 -10.09
CA PRO A 273 -1.41 41.38 -8.68
C PRO A 273 -0.71 40.39 -7.73
N MET A 274 0.00 40.92 -6.75
CA MET A 274 0.51 40.18 -5.59
C MET A 274 -0.48 40.31 -4.45
N GLU A 275 -1.02 39.18 -3.96
CA GLU A 275 -1.76 39.17 -2.70
C GLU A 275 -0.77 38.97 -1.55
N CYS A 276 -0.41 40.07 -0.89
CA CYS A 276 0.38 40.05 0.35
C CYS A 276 -0.54 40.29 1.54
N THR A 277 -0.59 39.34 2.47
CA THR A 277 -1.38 39.47 3.70
C THR A 277 -0.49 39.31 4.92
N GLN A 278 -0.64 40.22 5.88
CA GLN A 278 0.08 40.23 7.14
C GLN A 278 -0.87 39.84 8.27
N MET A 279 -0.59 38.74 8.95
CA MET A 279 -1.34 38.35 10.15
C MET A 279 -0.76 39.06 11.37
N ASN A 280 -1.42 40.14 11.79
CA ASN A 280 -0.97 41.04 12.86
C ASN A 280 -0.66 40.36 14.21
N THR A 281 -1.19 39.16 14.47
CA THR A 281 -1.00 38.44 15.74
C THR A 281 0.17 37.45 15.72
N SER A 282 0.69 37.07 14.55
CA SER A 282 1.66 35.98 14.38
C SER A 282 2.92 36.36 13.62
N GLN A 283 3.02 37.59 13.10
CA GLN A 283 4.17 38.03 12.29
C GLN A 283 4.45 37.08 11.13
N ILE A 284 3.37 36.65 10.48
CA ILE A 284 3.39 35.82 9.28
C ILE A 284 2.97 36.69 8.11
N ILE A 285 3.79 36.67 7.05
CA ILE A 285 3.47 37.30 5.78
C ILE A 285 3.27 36.22 4.74
N HIS A 286 2.07 36.16 4.16
CA HIS A 286 1.75 35.26 3.06
C HIS A 286 1.77 35.98 1.73
N THR A 287 2.38 35.35 0.73
CA THR A 287 2.29 35.75 -0.68
C THR A 287 1.68 34.62 -1.47
N SER A 288 0.71 34.91 -2.33
CA SER A 288 0.10 33.96 -3.26
C SER A 288 0.31 34.41 -4.70
N ILE A 289 0.87 33.56 -5.55
CA ILE A 289 1.24 33.89 -6.92
C ILE A 289 0.77 32.77 -7.87
N PRO A 290 -0.10 33.07 -8.85
CA PRO A 290 -0.40 32.13 -9.93
C PRO A 290 0.77 32.08 -10.90
N LEU A 291 1.13 30.88 -11.38
CA LEU A 291 2.34 30.70 -12.18
C LEU A 291 2.22 29.60 -13.24
N SER A 292 3.10 29.70 -14.24
CA SER A 292 3.23 28.75 -15.33
C SER A 292 4.31 27.68 -15.03
N HIS A 293 4.36 26.65 -15.88
CA HIS A 293 5.38 25.61 -15.80
C HIS A 293 6.76 26.22 -16.15
N GLN A 294 7.70 26.17 -15.21
CA GLN A 294 9.08 26.69 -15.29
C GLN A 294 9.23 28.22 -15.11
N VAL A 295 9.42 28.65 -13.85
CA VAL A 295 9.55 30.07 -13.48
C VAL A 295 10.51 30.22 -12.30
N THR A 296 11.27 31.31 -12.27
CA THR A 296 12.10 31.70 -11.14
C THR A 296 11.56 32.99 -10.51
N PHE A 297 11.33 32.94 -9.20
CA PHE A 297 10.91 34.07 -8.40
C PHE A 297 12.07 34.58 -7.55
N GLN A 298 12.25 35.90 -7.55
CA GLN A 298 13.16 36.57 -6.63
C GLN A 298 12.37 37.48 -5.70
N TYR A 299 12.32 37.10 -4.43
CA TYR A 299 11.77 37.89 -3.34
C TYR A 299 12.89 38.78 -2.79
N THR A 300 12.80 40.08 -3.01
CA THR A 300 13.77 41.06 -2.50
C THR A 300 13.10 41.85 -1.39
N ILE A 301 13.65 41.70 -0.18
CA ILE A 301 13.21 42.43 1.01
C ILE A 301 14.15 43.62 1.18
N GLU A 302 13.62 44.82 0.95
CA GLU A 302 14.35 46.06 1.15
C GLU A 302 14.56 46.25 2.66
N HIS A 303 15.82 46.25 3.11
CA HIS A 303 16.27 46.22 4.51
C HIS A 303 16.44 44.83 5.13
N PHE A 304 17.34 44.78 6.11
CA PHE A 304 17.56 43.60 6.94
C PHE A 304 16.31 43.30 7.79
N ALA A 305 15.67 42.16 7.53
CA ALA A 305 14.62 41.61 8.38
C ALA A 305 14.98 40.17 8.79
N PRO A 306 15.01 39.84 10.09
CA PRO A 306 15.19 38.47 10.53
C PRO A 306 13.98 37.65 10.12
N ILE A 307 14.21 36.55 9.41
CA ILE A 307 13.16 35.58 9.06
C ILE A 307 13.48 34.30 9.84
N GLY A 308 12.56 33.91 10.71
CA GLY A 308 12.74 32.75 11.58
C GLY A 308 12.54 31.42 10.85
N GLY A 309 11.60 31.38 9.91
CA GLY A 309 11.34 30.19 9.10
C GLY A 309 10.51 30.52 7.86
N LEU A 310 10.42 29.55 6.97
CA LEU A 310 9.76 29.69 5.68
C LEU A 310 8.82 28.52 5.43
N TYR A 311 7.59 28.82 5.05
CA TYR A 311 6.60 27.82 4.67
C TYR A 311 6.26 27.99 3.19
N ILE A 312 6.62 27.01 2.37
CA ILE A 312 6.38 27.02 0.93
C ILE A 312 5.32 25.99 0.59
N CYS A 313 4.26 26.41 -0.07
CA CYS A 313 3.29 25.50 -0.66
C CYS A 313 3.16 25.70 -2.16
N LEU A 314 2.98 24.60 -2.88
CA LEU A 314 2.61 24.58 -4.29
C LEU A 314 1.29 23.84 -4.42
N VAL A 315 0.25 24.56 -4.86
CA VAL A 315 -1.12 24.06 -4.93
C VAL A 315 -1.65 24.16 -6.36
N ALA A 316 -2.42 23.16 -6.77
CA ALA A 316 -3.11 23.14 -8.04
C ALA A 316 -4.41 22.35 -7.96
N THR A 317 -5.46 22.85 -8.61
CA THR A 317 -6.74 22.13 -8.72
C THR A 317 -6.66 21.13 -9.85
N GLY A 318 -7.06 19.89 -9.59
CA GLY A 318 -7.24 18.85 -10.56
C GLY A 318 -8.47 19.08 -11.43
N ASN A 319 -8.57 18.30 -12.50
CA ASN A 319 -9.68 18.34 -13.42
C ASN A 319 -9.98 16.93 -13.95
N ARG A 320 -11.21 16.67 -14.38
CA ARG A 320 -11.62 15.37 -14.91
C ARG A 320 -12.32 15.56 -16.23
N THR A 321 -12.02 14.71 -17.21
CA THR A 321 -12.73 14.69 -18.49
C THR A 321 -14.16 14.20 -18.31
N ASP A 322 -15.07 14.63 -19.18
CA ASP A 322 -16.51 14.28 -19.10
C ASP A 322 -16.77 12.77 -19.21
N ASP A 323 -15.91 12.04 -19.94
CA ASP A 323 -15.96 10.57 -20.05
C ASP A 323 -15.39 9.85 -18.82
N GLY A 324 -14.72 10.60 -17.93
CA GLY A 324 -14.05 10.11 -16.74
C GLY A 324 -12.89 9.16 -16.98
N MET A 325 -12.38 9.06 -18.22
CA MET A 325 -11.25 8.21 -18.59
C MET A 325 -9.92 8.83 -18.18
N ASN A 326 -9.82 10.16 -18.27
CA ASN A 326 -8.63 10.92 -17.90
C ASN A 326 -8.93 11.79 -16.68
N THR A 327 -8.20 11.55 -15.60
CA THR A 327 -8.36 12.29 -14.34
C THR A 327 -7.05 12.93 -13.94
N LEU A 328 -7.03 14.24 -13.82
CA LEU A 328 -5.94 15.02 -13.25
C LEU A 328 -6.21 15.25 -11.76
N ARG A 329 -5.27 14.86 -10.90
CA ARG A 329 -5.40 15.04 -9.45
C ARG A 329 -4.94 16.43 -9.00
N ASP A 330 -5.45 16.82 -7.83
CA ASP A 330 -4.99 18.02 -7.14
C ASP A 330 -3.51 17.88 -6.74
N LEU A 331 -2.77 18.98 -6.88
CA LEU A 331 -1.44 19.14 -6.32
C LEU A 331 -1.58 19.87 -4.99
N ASN A 332 -1.04 19.28 -3.93
CA ASN A 332 -0.94 19.94 -2.64
C ASN A 332 0.39 19.55 -2.02
N PHE A 333 1.39 20.38 -2.22
CA PHE A 333 2.70 20.21 -1.63
C PHE A 333 2.94 21.37 -0.67
N CYS A 334 3.40 21.08 0.54
CA CYS A 334 3.80 22.09 1.51
C CYS A 334 5.08 21.65 2.23
N LYS A 335 6.00 22.58 2.42
CA LYS A 335 7.26 22.36 3.11
C LYS A 335 7.54 23.47 4.10
N TRP A 336 7.70 23.09 5.37
CA TRP A 336 8.20 23.92 6.44
C TRP A 336 9.73 23.82 6.51
N ILE A 337 10.35 24.99 6.63
CA ILE A 337 11.78 25.19 6.46
C ILE A 337 12.25 26.08 7.60
N GLU A 338 13.01 25.53 8.55
CA GLU A 338 13.45 26.25 9.76
C GLU A 338 14.87 25.89 10.18
N ASP A 339 15.47 26.77 10.98
CA ASP A 339 16.67 26.52 11.78
C ASP A 339 16.45 27.14 13.17
N GLU A 340 16.59 26.35 14.24
CA GLU A 340 16.34 26.83 15.61
C GLU A 340 17.37 27.86 16.08
N HIS A 341 18.57 27.84 15.52
CA HIS A 341 19.72 28.62 15.98
C HIS A 341 20.10 29.76 15.04
N HIS A 342 19.58 29.74 13.81
CA HIS A 342 19.88 30.73 12.79
C HIS A 342 18.61 31.32 12.19
N THR A 343 18.66 32.60 11.82
CA THR A 343 17.68 33.16 10.89
C THR A 343 18.07 32.77 9.47
N ILE A 344 17.11 32.79 8.55
CA ILE A 344 17.39 32.62 7.12
C ILE A 344 18.45 33.63 6.66
N GLY A 345 19.38 33.14 5.83
CA GLY A 345 20.50 33.89 5.27
C GLY A 345 20.07 34.99 4.31
N SER A 346 21.05 35.74 3.83
CA SER A 346 20.86 36.89 2.94
C SER A 346 20.51 36.51 1.51
N ALA A 347 20.89 35.31 1.05
CA ALA A 347 20.62 34.87 -0.32
C ALA A 347 20.29 33.36 -0.43
N PRO A 348 19.24 32.86 0.26
CA PRO A 348 18.84 31.46 0.14
C PRO A 348 18.31 31.16 -1.26
N GLU A 349 18.66 29.99 -1.78
CA GLU A 349 18.16 29.47 -3.05
C GLU A 349 17.42 28.14 -2.83
N ILE A 350 16.17 28.12 -3.27
CA ILE A 350 15.26 26.98 -3.13
C ILE A 350 14.79 26.60 -4.52
N THR A 351 14.93 25.32 -4.87
CA THR A 351 14.42 24.76 -6.11
C THR A 351 13.32 23.74 -5.80
N LEU A 352 12.15 23.95 -6.40
CA LEU A 352 11.06 22.99 -6.45
C LEU A 352 11.12 22.29 -7.80
N LEU A 353 11.51 21.02 -7.80
CA LEU A 353 11.56 20.21 -9.00
C LEU A 353 10.23 19.45 -9.15
N ILE A 354 9.45 19.77 -10.18
CA ILE A 354 8.19 19.09 -10.48
C ILE A 354 8.41 17.99 -11.51
N THR A 355 7.84 16.82 -11.24
CA THR A 355 7.92 15.64 -12.11
C THR A 355 6.51 15.19 -12.46
N LYS A 356 6.24 15.01 -13.76
CA LYS A 356 4.98 14.43 -14.23
C LYS A 356 4.94 12.94 -13.88
N VAL A 357 3.84 12.50 -13.29
CA VAL A 357 3.57 11.08 -13.03
C VAL A 357 2.23 10.73 -13.68
N ILE A 358 2.26 9.75 -14.57
CA ILE A 358 1.09 9.27 -15.30
C ILE A 358 0.85 7.82 -14.91
N ASN A 359 -0.29 7.55 -14.29
CA ASN A 359 -0.75 6.20 -13.95
C ASN A 359 -1.76 5.75 -14.98
N ARG A 360 -1.51 4.62 -15.63
CA ARG A 360 -2.38 3.99 -16.61
C ARG A 360 -2.95 2.71 -16.04
N THR A 361 -4.24 2.51 -16.21
CA THR A 361 -4.93 1.29 -15.83
C THR A 361 -5.56 0.69 -17.09
N GLU A 362 -5.04 -0.45 -17.53
CA GLU A 362 -5.64 -1.20 -18.64
C GLU A 362 -6.97 -1.81 -18.24
N ASN A 363 -7.89 -2.03 -19.19
CA ASN A 363 -9.13 -2.73 -18.87
C ASN A 363 -9.00 -4.25 -18.86
N LEU A 364 -9.90 -4.91 -18.13
CA LEU A 364 -10.03 -6.37 -18.09
C LEU A 364 -10.44 -6.98 -19.44
N VAL A 365 -11.12 -6.19 -20.27
CA VAL A 365 -11.63 -6.59 -21.58
C VAL A 365 -10.76 -5.95 -22.66
N HIS A 366 -10.39 -6.76 -23.66
CA HIS A 366 -9.56 -6.28 -24.74
C HIS A 366 -10.32 -5.27 -25.62
N GLY A 367 -9.69 -4.12 -25.90
CA GLY A 367 -10.25 -3.07 -26.76
C GLY A 367 -11.09 -2.01 -26.04
N GLU A 368 -11.29 -2.12 -24.73
CA GLU A 368 -11.89 -1.03 -23.93
C GLU A 368 -10.84 0.05 -23.59
N PRO A 369 -11.22 1.34 -23.58
CA PRO A 369 -10.28 2.46 -23.45
C PRO A 369 -9.60 2.52 -22.07
N THR A 370 -8.28 2.62 -22.04
CA THR A 370 -7.49 2.67 -20.80
C THR A 370 -7.83 3.92 -19.99
N LYS A 371 -7.95 3.76 -18.66
CA LYS A 371 -8.08 4.90 -17.75
C LYS A 371 -6.71 5.47 -17.44
N SER A 372 -6.55 6.78 -17.49
CA SER A 372 -5.29 7.46 -17.15
C SER A 372 -5.50 8.48 -16.02
N VAL A 373 -4.54 8.53 -15.11
CA VAL A 373 -4.52 9.47 -14.00
C VAL A 373 -3.20 10.24 -14.02
N GLY A 374 -3.27 11.57 -14.08
CA GLY A 374 -2.10 12.45 -14.05
C GLY A 374 -1.93 13.08 -12.68
N ILE A 375 -0.70 13.17 -12.21
CA ILE A 375 -0.34 13.90 -10.99
C ILE A 375 1.04 14.54 -11.14
N TRP A 376 1.23 15.68 -10.49
CA TRP A 376 2.53 16.30 -10.30
C TRP A 376 3.14 15.84 -8.98
N GLN A 377 4.39 15.39 -9.02
CA GLN A 377 5.19 15.10 -7.84
C GLN A 377 6.24 16.19 -7.66
N VAL A 378 6.30 16.80 -6.47
CA VAL A 378 7.24 17.88 -6.16
C VAL A 378 8.39 17.33 -5.33
N THR A 379 9.62 17.65 -5.73
CA THR A 379 10.83 17.38 -4.95
C THR A 379 11.44 18.71 -4.53
N TYR A 380 11.65 18.87 -3.23
CA TYR A 380 12.35 20.02 -2.68
C TYR A 380 13.87 19.81 -2.77
N ILE A 381 14.57 20.79 -3.34
CA ILE A 381 16.03 20.85 -3.40
C ILE A 381 16.42 22.24 -2.91
N GLY A 382 16.94 22.34 -1.69
CA GLY A 382 17.38 23.61 -1.10
C GLY A 382 18.78 23.51 -0.54
N SER A 383 19.52 24.62 -0.57
CA SER A 383 20.78 24.77 0.15
C SER A 383 20.54 24.94 1.66
N GLU A 384 21.60 24.85 2.46
CA GLU A 384 21.56 25.30 3.86
C GLU A 384 21.04 26.75 3.91
N LEU A 385 20.07 27.00 4.78
CA LEU A 385 19.41 28.31 4.93
C LEU A 385 20.26 29.28 5.73
N SER A 386 21.34 28.79 6.35
CA SER A 386 22.20 29.56 7.22
C SER A 386 23.37 30.13 6.44
N ASP A 387 23.46 31.45 6.39
CA ASP A 387 24.74 32.08 6.11
C ASP A 387 25.64 31.84 7.32
N GLN A 388 26.76 31.13 7.13
CA GLN A 388 27.86 31.02 8.12
C GLN A 388 28.47 32.40 8.52
N LYS A 389 27.86 33.52 8.14
CA LYS A 389 28.35 34.90 8.29
C LYS A 389 27.79 35.64 9.50
N LEU A 390 26.95 35.02 10.33
CA LEU A 390 26.73 35.53 11.69
C LEU A 390 27.95 35.16 12.56
N TYR A 391 29.04 35.91 12.40
CA TYR A 391 30.24 35.74 13.22
C TYR A 391 29.88 35.98 14.69
N GLU A 392 29.87 34.90 15.47
CA GLU A 392 29.90 34.95 16.92
C GLU A 392 31.29 35.44 17.36
N ARG A 393 31.41 36.73 17.69
CA ARG A 393 32.63 37.22 18.34
C ARG A 393 32.34 37.37 19.83
N ARG A 394 32.81 36.42 20.64
CA ARG A 394 32.63 36.39 22.11
C ARG A 394 31.17 36.32 22.59
N GLY A 395 30.31 35.56 21.90
CA GLY A 395 28.88 35.44 22.26
C GLY A 395 28.04 36.68 21.93
N GLU A 396 28.58 37.63 21.15
CA GLU A 396 27.87 38.81 20.67
C GLU A 396 27.63 38.70 19.15
N TYR A 397 26.35 38.72 18.75
CA TYR A 397 25.93 38.79 17.36
C TYR A 397 26.05 40.24 16.87
N HIS A 398 27.14 40.57 16.17
CA HIS A 398 27.29 41.89 15.53
C HIS A 398 26.77 41.84 14.08
N ARG A 399 25.76 42.63 13.74
CA ARG A 399 25.26 42.79 12.36
C ARG A 399 25.77 44.08 11.71
N TYR A 400 26.15 43.96 10.43
CA TYR A 400 26.23 45.08 9.50
C TYR A 400 24.82 45.39 8.99
N LEU A 401 24.33 46.60 9.25
CA LEU A 401 22.93 47.04 9.15
C LEU A 401 22.43 47.35 7.73
N SER A 402 23.00 46.77 6.66
CA SER A 402 22.74 47.30 5.30
C SER A 402 22.77 46.27 4.16
N VAL A 403 22.37 45.03 4.38
CA VAL A 403 22.27 44.04 3.30
C VAL A 403 20.82 43.61 3.16
N ASP A 404 20.28 43.77 1.95
CA ASP A 404 18.96 43.27 1.57
C ASP A 404 18.93 41.74 1.58
N THR A 405 17.78 41.16 1.90
CA THR A 405 17.59 39.71 1.82
C THR A 405 16.95 39.37 0.47
N VAL A 406 17.61 38.49 -0.28
CA VAL A 406 17.19 38.07 -1.62
C VAL A 406 16.91 36.57 -1.62
N LEU A 407 15.65 36.18 -1.47
CA LEU A 407 15.23 34.78 -1.57
C LEU A 407 14.93 34.44 -3.03
N LYS A 408 15.58 33.40 -3.54
CA LYS A 408 15.30 32.84 -4.86
C LYS A 408 14.55 31.53 -4.75
N ILE A 409 13.40 31.44 -5.41
CA ILE A 409 12.62 30.21 -5.54
C ILE A 409 12.50 29.88 -7.02
N ALA A 410 13.16 28.82 -7.46
CA ALA A 410 13.03 28.28 -8.80
C ALA A 410 12.02 27.14 -8.80
N LEU A 411 11.08 27.16 -9.74
CA LEU A 411 10.24 26.02 -10.09
C LEU A 411 10.74 25.47 -11.41
N ASP A 412 11.29 24.25 -11.39
CA ASP A 412 11.82 23.59 -12.58
C ASP A 412 11.04 22.33 -12.89
N GLU A 413 10.80 22.11 -14.18
CA GLU A 413 10.28 20.83 -14.63
C GLU A 413 11.41 19.83 -14.87
N ASN A 414 11.23 18.62 -14.39
CA ASN A 414 12.17 17.55 -14.58
C ASN A 414 12.20 17.06 -16.03
N HIS A 415 13.35 16.63 -16.53
CA HIS A 415 13.53 16.18 -17.92
C HIS A 415 12.87 14.82 -18.22
N PHE A 416 12.44 14.12 -17.17
CA PHE A 416 11.79 12.83 -17.23
C PHE A 416 10.41 12.88 -16.59
N TYR A 417 9.57 11.94 -17.01
CA TYR A 417 8.30 11.65 -16.37
C TYR A 417 8.27 10.18 -15.94
N VAL A 418 7.46 9.89 -14.94
CA VAL A 418 7.21 8.54 -14.45
C VAL A 418 5.92 8.05 -15.09
N GLU A 419 5.99 6.90 -15.75
CA GLU A 419 4.80 6.18 -16.21
C GLU A 419 4.64 4.91 -15.39
N ASN A 420 3.50 4.79 -14.71
CA ASN A 420 3.12 3.58 -14.01
C ASN A 420 1.98 2.92 -14.78
N VAL A 421 2.16 1.67 -15.17
CA VAL A 421 1.14 0.89 -15.87
C VAL A 421 0.66 -0.22 -14.97
N GLN A 422 -0.64 -0.26 -14.74
CA GLN A 422 -1.36 -1.38 -14.16
C GLN A 422 -2.01 -2.17 -15.29
N GLU A 423 -1.57 -3.41 -15.43
CA GLU A 423 -2.12 -4.40 -16.34
C GLU A 423 -2.82 -5.49 -15.53
N PRO A 424 -3.93 -6.08 -16.01
CA PRO A 424 -4.43 -7.30 -15.40
C PRO A 424 -3.41 -8.44 -15.61
N ILE A 425 -3.14 -9.24 -14.58
CA ILE A 425 -2.27 -10.44 -14.71
C ILE A 425 -2.84 -11.38 -15.75
N THR A 426 -4.16 -11.52 -15.75
CA THR A 426 -4.87 -12.29 -16.76
C THR A 426 -6.18 -11.60 -17.13
N ARG A 427 -6.43 -11.51 -18.44
CA ARG A 427 -7.67 -10.94 -18.98
C ARG A 427 -8.81 -11.94 -18.89
N LYS A 428 -10.06 -11.45 -18.98
CA LYS A 428 -11.25 -12.30 -18.80
C LYS A 428 -11.32 -13.50 -19.74
N GLY A 429 -10.96 -13.32 -21.01
CA GLY A 429 -10.94 -14.41 -21.99
C GLY A 429 -9.86 -15.46 -21.69
N GLU A 430 -8.67 -15.00 -21.30
CA GLU A 430 -7.51 -15.82 -21.00
C GLU A 430 -7.73 -16.67 -19.75
N ALA A 431 -8.20 -16.07 -18.65
CA ALA A 431 -8.53 -16.81 -17.42
C ALA A 431 -9.52 -17.93 -17.68
N ASN A 432 -10.62 -17.63 -18.40
CA ASN A 432 -11.63 -18.64 -18.73
C ASN A 432 -11.03 -19.78 -19.56
N PHE A 433 -10.16 -19.47 -20.52
CA PHE A 433 -9.49 -20.45 -21.35
C PHE A 433 -8.55 -21.35 -20.52
N HIS A 434 -7.66 -20.76 -19.71
CA HIS A 434 -6.75 -21.52 -18.85
C HIS A 434 -7.50 -22.33 -17.79
N THR A 435 -8.60 -21.81 -17.25
CA THR A 435 -9.46 -22.57 -16.35
C THR A 435 -10.08 -23.77 -17.08
N ILE A 436 -10.61 -23.62 -18.29
CA ILE A 436 -11.14 -24.77 -19.06
C ILE A 436 -10.03 -25.80 -19.35
N LEU A 437 -8.83 -25.35 -19.73
CA LEU A 437 -7.69 -26.24 -19.95
C LEU A 437 -7.31 -27.01 -18.67
N PHE A 438 -7.20 -26.31 -17.54
CA PHE A 438 -6.92 -26.91 -16.24
C PHE A 438 -7.97 -27.97 -15.86
N MET A 439 -9.24 -27.69 -16.13
CA MET A 439 -10.36 -28.59 -15.87
C MET A 439 -10.30 -29.84 -16.74
N SER A 440 -9.96 -29.67 -18.03
CA SER A 440 -9.74 -30.78 -18.98
C SER A 440 -8.57 -31.65 -18.54
N LEU A 441 -7.44 -31.06 -18.19
CA LEU A 441 -6.25 -31.77 -17.73
C LEU A 441 -6.51 -32.52 -16.41
N SER A 442 -7.25 -31.91 -15.49
CA SER A 442 -7.69 -32.57 -14.25
C SER A 442 -8.55 -33.81 -14.56
N LEU A 443 -9.48 -33.70 -15.50
CA LEU A 443 -10.32 -34.82 -15.93
C LEU A 443 -9.49 -35.92 -16.59
N GLU A 444 -8.57 -35.57 -17.48
CA GLU A 444 -7.66 -36.53 -18.12
C GLU A 444 -6.79 -37.27 -17.11
N MET A 445 -6.18 -36.55 -16.17
CA MET A 445 -5.36 -37.14 -15.10
C MET A 445 -6.19 -38.09 -14.21
N PHE A 446 -7.44 -37.74 -13.91
CA PHE A 446 -8.35 -38.63 -13.18
C PHE A 446 -8.71 -39.87 -14.00
N CYS A 447 -9.03 -39.72 -15.29
CA CYS A 447 -9.31 -40.83 -16.19
C CYS A 447 -8.10 -41.77 -16.33
N LEU A 448 -6.89 -41.23 -16.45
CA LEU A 448 -5.65 -41.99 -16.53
C LEU A 448 -5.38 -42.72 -15.21
N THR A 449 -5.52 -42.04 -14.07
CA THR A 449 -5.38 -42.66 -12.75
C THR A 449 -6.38 -43.80 -12.54
N PHE A 450 -7.64 -43.59 -12.95
CA PHE A 450 -8.68 -44.62 -12.90
C PHE A 450 -8.35 -45.81 -13.81
N LEU A 451 -7.84 -45.55 -15.02
CA LEU A 451 -7.43 -46.59 -15.96
C LEU A 451 -6.25 -47.40 -15.41
N VAL A 452 -5.24 -46.75 -14.85
CA VAL A 452 -4.11 -47.41 -14.17
C VAL A 452 -4.60 -48.22 -12.98
N PHE A 453 -5.52 -47.66 -12.17
CA PHE A 453 -6.11 -48.37 -11.04
C PHE A 453 -6.83 -49.64 -11.50
N LYS A 454 -7.62 -49.55 -12.57
CA LYS A 454 -8.36 -50.68 -13.15
C LYS A 454 -7.43 -51.74 -13.74
N LEU A 455 -6.37 -51.33 -14.44
CA LEU A 455 -5.45 -52.27 -15.09
C LEU A 455 -4.53 -52.99 -14.09
N ILE A 456 -4.12 -52.35 -13.00
CA ILE A 456 -3.15 -52.92 -12.05
C ILE A 456 -3.86 -53.56 -10.86
N PHE A 457 -4.75 -52.83 -10.19
CA PHE A 457 -5.25 -53.26 -8.88
C PHE A 457 -6.41 -54.25 -9.00
N VAL A 458 -7.33 -54.08 -9.95
CA VAL A 458 -8.45 -55.02 -10.15
C VAL A 458 -7.99 -56.46 -10.40
N PRO A 459 -7.04 -56.76 -11.31
CA PRO A 459 -6.55 -58.13 -11.47
C PRO A 459 -5.84 -58.65 -10.23
N LEU A 460 -5.13 -57.79 -9.48
CA LEU A 460 -4.43 -58.15 -8.25
C LEU A 460 -5.43 -58.51 -7.12
N PHE A 461 -6.52 -57.76 -6.99
CA PHE A 461 -7.62 -58.08 -6.08
C PHE A 461 -8.33 -59.37 -6.47
N ARG A 462 -8.63 -59.58 -7.75
CA ARG A 462 -9.23 -60.84 -8.23
C ARG A 462 -8.31 -62.04 -7.97
N PHE A 463 -7.00 -61.87 -8.09
CA PHE A 463 -6.01 -62.90 -7.77
C PHE A 463 -5.97 -63.21 -6.27
N LEU A 464 -5.96 -62.20 -5.40
CA LEU A 464 -6.05 -62.35 -3.94
C LEU A 464 -7.35 -63.02 -3.50
N GLU A 465 -8.50 -62.60 -4.05
CA GLU A 465 -9.81 -63.18 -3.75
C GLU A 465 -9.84 -64.67 -4.10
N ARG A 466 -9.33 -65.06 -5.28
CA ARG A 466 -9.17 -66.47 -5.67
C ARG A 466 -8.27 -67.24 -4.70
N LYS A 467 -7.16 -66.66 -4.28
CA LYS A 467 -6.19 -67.30 -3.36
C LYS A 467 -6.74 -67.47 -1.95
N ILE A 468 -7.58 -66.55 -1.47
CA ILE A 468 -8.27 -66.62 -0.18
C ILE A 468 -9.41 -67.65 -0.23
N LEU A 469 -10.23 -67.63 -1.29
CA LEU A 469 -11.30 -68.61 -1.51
C LEU A 469 -10.77 -70.03 -1.70
N SER A 470 -9.61 -70.21 -2.35
CA SER A 470 -8.96 -71.52 -2.43
C SER A 470 -8.46 -72.03 -1.07
N ARG A 471 -8.17 -71.13 -0.11
CA ARG A 471 -7.75 -71.50 1.26
C ARG A 471 -8.92 -71.87 2.15
N THR A 472 -10.07 -71.22 2.03
CA THR A 472 -11.27 -71.57 2.83
C THR A 472 -11.95 -72.84 2.36
N ARG A 473 -11.78 -73.25 1.09
CA ARG A 473 -12.29 -74.53 0.58
C ARG A 473 -11.47 -75.75 1.05
N ILE A 474 -10.28 -75.54 1.62
CA ILE A 474 -9.43 -76.57 2.25
C ILE A 474 -9.60 -76.49 3.77
N LYS A 475 -10.83 -76.69 4.24
CA LYS A 475 -11.11 -77.16 5.61
C LYS A 475 -12.11 -78.29 5.45
N PRO A 476 -11.66 -79.55 5.25
CA PRO A 476 -12.58 -80.67 5.27
C PRO A 476 -13.12 -80.83 6.69
N SER A 477 -14.44 -80.95 6.77
CA SER A 477 -15.17 -81.54 7.87
C SER A 477 -14.45 -82.80 8.35
N THR A 478 -13.81 -82.70 9.51
CA THR A 478 -13.42 -83.87 10.31
C THR A 478 -14.43 -83.87 11.43
N ASP A 479 -15.58 -84.52 11.19
CA ASP A 479 -16.56 -85.01 12.18
C ASP A 479 -17.84 -85.42 11.42
N GLU A 480 -17.74 -86.48 10.62
CA GLU A 480 -18.93 -87.22 10.14
C GLU A 480 -18.55 -88.65 9.72
N ASN A 481 -17.72 -89.31 10.53
CA ASN A 481 -17.43 -90.74 10.43
C ASN A 481 -17.29 -91.27 11.86
N ASN A 482 -18.42 -91.43 12.56
CA ASN A 482 -18.58 -92.29 13.74
C ASN A 482 -20.06 -92.24 14.22
N GLU A 483 -21.03 -92.57 13.37
CA GLU A 483 -22.39 -92.93 13.87
C GLU A 483 -23.26 -93.70 12.86
N VAL A 484 -22.67 -94.39 11.87
CA VAL A 484 -23.43 -95.24 10.91
C VAL A 484 -23.07 -96.73 11.02
N GLU A 485 -22.19 -97.10 11.95
CA GLU A 485 -21.74 -98.49 12.13
C GLU A 485 -22.29 -99.18 13.39
N LEU A 486 -23.47 -98.75 13.89
CA LEU A 486 -24.12 -99.40 15.04
C LEU A 486 -25.65 -99.55 15.00
N GLU A 487 -26.35 -99.13 13.93
CA GLU A 487 -27.81 -99.38 13.81
C GLU A 487 -28.24 -100.23 12.59
N VAL A 488 -27.27 -100.73 11.80
CA VAL A 488 -27.57 -101.67 10.68
C VAL A 488 -27.50 -103.13 11.11
N GLN A 489 -27.24 -103.41 12.40
CA GLN A 489 -27.15 -104.77 12.93
C GLN A 489 -28.32 -105.22 13.83
N GLU A 490 -29.40 -104.43 13.97
CA GLU A 490 -30.56 -104.80 14.81
C GLU A 490 -31.90 -104.90 14.07
N ILE A 491 -31.94 -104.77 12.73
CA ILE A 491 -33.19 -104.86 11.93
C ILE A 491 -33.24 -106.09 11.01
N ALA A 492 -32.17 -106.90 10.96
CA ALA A 492 -32.07 -108.06 10.06
C ALA A 492 -32.24 -109.45 10.74
N SER A 493 -32.81 -109.55 11.96
CA SER A 493 -33.05 -110.86 12.61
C SER A 493 -34.48 -111.11 13.12
N THR A 494 -35.44 -110.23 12.86
CA THR A 494 -36.83 -110.38 13.33
C THR A 494 -37.86 -110.09 12.24
N ARG A 495 -37.79 -110.83 11.12
CA ARG A 495 -38.96 -111.04 10.24
C ARG A 495 -38.68 -112.16 9.24
N ASN A 496 -38.97 -113.40 9.65
CA ASN A 496 -39.55 -114.47 8.80
C ASN A 496 -39.51 -115.81 9.55
N SER A 497 -40.55 -116.08 10.35
CA SER A 497 -41.00 -117.45 10.59
C SER A 497 -42.43 -117.42 11.13
N ILE A 498 -43.31 -118.25 10.53
CA ILE A 498 -44.58 -118.78 11.06
C ILE A 498 -45.83 -117.89 10.84
N VAL A 499 -46.99 -118.29 10.29
CA VAL A 499 -47.54 -119.41 9.48
C VAL A 499 -49.02 -119.05 9.21
N ALA A 500 -49.54 -119.53 8.07
CA ALA A 500 -50.92 -119.83 7.65
C ALA A 500 -52.19 -119.24 8.34
N LYS A 501 -53.08 -118.70 7.47
CA LYS A 501 -54.54 -118.91 7.27
C LYS A 501 -55.31 -119.91 8.18
N PRO A 502 -56.65 -119.79 8.36
CA PRO A 502 -57.65 -119.22 7.43
C PRO A 502 -58.15 -117.82 7.75
#